data_AF-A0A4P1RNZ6-F1
#
_entry.id   AF-A0A4P1RNZ6-F1
#
_cell.length_a   1.000
_cell.length_b   1.000
_cell.length_c   1.000
_cell.angle_alpha   90.00
_cell.angle_beta   90.00
_cell.angle_gamma   90.00
#
_symmetry.space_group_name_H-M   'P 1'
#
loop_
_entity.id
_entity.type
_entity.pdbx_description
1 polymer ?
#
loop_
_entity_poly.entity_id
_entity_poly.type
_entity_poly.pdbx_seq_one_letter_code
_entity_poly.pdbx_strand_id
1 'polypeptide(L)'
;MLHRKKVLLILDDVDKQDQLHALVGHPDWFGDGSRIVVTTRDRQLLVSHGVETRYELDVLTENEALELLCWKAFKTNKVGKGYEEILKRSVLYASCLPLALELIGSTLCGKSIEEWKSAIDEFEVIPPKEIQKILKISFDALEEKEQQIFLDIACFFKGYELLEVEDILSAHYGVSVKYHIRVLVDKCLIKIEPFPKTVKLHDLIEDMGKEIVKQESPQDAGERNRLWLHQDIIHVLEENKGSRKIQIMILNFPYFEEGVVDWDGKALEKMENLKTLIIRNAFFL
;
A
#
# COMPACT_ATOMS: atom_id res chain seq x y z
N MET A 1 10.81 -39.98 -7.72
CA MET A 1 12.06 -39.23 -7.95
C MET A 1 12.22 -38.94 -9.44
N LEU A 2 12.41 -37.67 -9.81
CA LEU A 2 12.52 -37.21 -11.20
C LEU A 2 13.98 -37.03 -11.64
N HIS A 3 14.94 -37.56 -10.87
CA HIS A 3 16.41 -37.44 -11.02
C HIS A 3 17.03 -37.75 -12.40
N ARG A 4 16.28 -38.32 -13.36
CA ARG A 4 16.73 -38.56 -14.75
C ARG A 4 15.85 -37.89 -15.80
N LYS A 5 14.86 -37.10 -15.37
CA LYS A 5 13.93 -36.40 -16.25
C LYS A 5 14.22 -34.92 -16.18
N LYS A 6 14.32 -34.31 -17.36
CA LYS A 6 14.29 -32.85 -17.51
C LYS A 6 12.85 -32.38 -17.29
N VAL A 7 12.64 -31.51 -16.31
CA VAL A 7 11.31 -31.04 -15.88
C VAL A 7 11.27 -29.52 -15.92
N LEU A 8 10.10 -28.98 -16.29
CA LEU A 8 9.71 -27.60 -16.00
C LEU A 8 8.65 -27.65 -14.89
N LEU A 9 8.96 -27.11 -13.72
CA LEU A 9 8.04 -27.05 -12.58
C LEU A 9 7.72 -25.58 -12.29
N ILE A 10 6.44 -25.26 -12.14
CA ILE A 10 5.96 -23.93 -11.75
C ILE A 10 5.21 -24.08 -10.44
N LEU A 11 5.70 -23.42 -9.40
CA LEU A 11 5.05 -23.31 -8.10
C LEU A 11 4.50 -21.89 -7.97
N ASP A 12 3.19 -21.79 -8.01
CA ASP A 12 2.49 -20.51 -7.94
C ASP A 12 2.04 -20.20 -6.52
N ASP A 13 2.16 -18.94 -6.11
CA ASP A 13 1.72 -18.36 -4.82
C ASP A 13 2.22 -19.13 -3.59
N VAL A 14 3.51 -19.45 -3.55
CA VAL A 14 4.12 -20.11 -2.39
C VAL A 14 4.18 -19.15 -1.20
N ASP A 15 3.61 -19.56 -0.08
CA ASP A 15 3.47 -18.74 1.14
C ASP A 15 4.11 -19.38 2.38
N LYS A 16 4.58 -20.63 2.28
CA LYS A 16 5.18 -21.38 3.41
C LYS A 16 6.42 -22.15 2.99
N GLN A 17 7.39 -22.18 3.89
CA GLN A 17 8.65 -22.91 3.69
C GLN A 17 8.42 -24.43 3.50
N ASP A 18 7.44 -25.00 4.19
CA ASP A 18 7.10 -26.42 4.11
C ASP A 18 6.67 -26.84 2.70
N GLN A 19 6.03 -25.94 1.93
CA GLN A 19 5.66 -26.22 0.54
C GLN A 19 6.91 -26.40 -0.33
N LEU A 20 7.92 -25.54 -0.15
CA LEU A 20 9.20 -25.64 -0.86
C LEU A 20 9.96 -26.90 -0.45
N HIS A 21 10.02 -27.23 0.84
CA HIS A 21 10.66 -28.47 1.29
C HIS A 21 9.97 -29.73 0.77
N ALA A 22 8.63 -29.72 0.69
CA ALA A 22 7.87 -30.86 0.21
C ALA A 22 7.99 -31.07 -1.31
N LEU A 23 8.09 -29.99 -2.09
CA LEU A 23 8.02 -30.05 -3.56
C LEU A 23 9.40 -29.92 -4.24
N VAL A 24 10.33 -29.18 -3.63
CA VAL A 24 11.62 -28.80 -4.19
C VAL A 24 12.70 -28.90 -3.10
N GLY A 25 12.76 -30.01 -2.37
CA GLY A 25 13.65 -30.13 -1.22
C GLY A 25 15.15 -30.05 -1.55
N HIS A 26 15.57 -30.58 -2.71
CA HIS A 26 16.97 -30.55 -3.15
C HIS A 26 17.08 -30.54 -4.70
N PRO A 27 18.08 -29.85 -5.29
CA PRO A 27 18.29 -29.85 -6.75
C PRO A 27 18.37 -31.26 -7.37
N ASP A 28 19.00 -32.21 -6.68
CA ASP A 28 19.19 -33.60 -7.13
C ASP A 28 17.88 -34.41 -7.27
N TRP A 29 16.73 -33.84 -6.87
CA TRP A 29 15.43 -34.47 -7.10
C TRP A 29 15.04 -34.49 -8.59
N PHE A 30 15.67 -33.64 -9.40
CA PHE A 30 15.37 -33.41 -10.81
C PHE A 30 16.58 -33.73 -11.69
N GLY A 31 16.34 -34.11 -12.94
CA GLY A 31 17.43 -34.36 -13.89
C GLY A 31 18.03 -33.08 -14.45
N ASP A 32 19.23 -33.19 -15.03
CA ASP A 32 19.96 -32.07 -15.63
C ASP A 32 19.13 -31.27 -16.65
N GLY A 33 19.31 -29.95 -16.62
CA GLY A 33 18.59 -29.01 -17.48
C GLY A 33 17.15 -28.72 -17.06
N SER A 34 16.71 -29.22 -15.89
CA SER A 34 15.42 -28.87 -15.31
C SER A 34 15.35 -27.38 -14.94
N ARG A 35 14.14 -26.83 -14.95
CA ARG A 35 13.86 -25.45 -14.54
C ARG A 35 12.70 -25.43 -13.56
N ILE A 36 12.88 -24.74 -12.45
CA ILE A 36 11.85 -24.55 -11.44
C ILE A 36 11.61 -23.05 -11.35
N VAL A 37 10.34 -22.64 -11.44
CA VAL A 37 9.90 -21.25 -11.28
C VAL A 37 9.01 -21.22 -10.05
N VAL A 38 9.33 -20.34 -9.11
CA VAL A 38 8.54 -20.12 -7.90
C VAL A 38 8.05 -18.67 -7.93
N THR A 39 6.76 -18.46 -7.77
CA THR A 39 6.19 -17.14 -7.51
C THR A 39 5.81 -17.05 -6.03
N THR A 40 6.07 -15.89 -5.42
CA THR A 40 5.75 -15.64 -4.02
C THR A 40 5.68 -14.14 -3.77
N ARG A 41 4.91 -13.75 -2.75
CA ARG A 41 4.91 -12.39 -2.20
C ARG A 41 5.87 -12.24 -1.01
N ASP A 42 6.63 -13.28 -0.66
CA ASP A 42 7.57 -13.29 0.46
C ASP A 42 8.99 -13.64 -0.01
N ARG A 43 9.83 -12.61 -0.06
CA ARG A 43 11.24 -12.75 -0.44
C ARG A 43 12.03 -13.65 0.50
N GLN A 44 11.68 -13.74 1.79
CA GLN A 44 12.42 -14.57 2.75
C GLN A 44 12.24 -16.06 2.50
N LEU A 45 11.12 -16.50 1.92
CA LEU A 45 10.96 -17.89 1.50
C LEU A 45 12.03 -18.27 0.48
N LEU A 46 12.27 -17.41 -0.51
CA LEU A 46 13.31 -17.64 -1.53
C LEU A 46 14.72 -17.60 -0.93
N VAL A 47 15.00 -16.64 -0.04
CA VAL A 47 16.32 -16.50 0.60
C VAL A 47 16.62 -17.69 1.50
N SER A 48 15.70 -18.06 2.38
CA SER A 48 15.87 -19.17 3.32
C SER A 48 15.93 -20.53 2.61
N HIS A 49 15.28 -20.67 1.46
CA HIS A 49 15.37 -21.86 0.62
C HIS A 49 16.63 -21.89 -0.27
N GLY A 50 17.47 -20.85 -0.25
CA GLY A 50 18.73 -20.81 -1.01
C GLY A 50 18.55 -20.54 -2.50
N VAL A 51 17.47 -19.87 -2.90
CA VAL A 51 17.24 -19.51 -4.31
C VAL A 51 18.20 -18.38 -4.73
N GLU A 52 19.14 -18.71 -5.63
CA GLU A 52 20.17 -17.78 -6.08
C GLU A 52 19.60 -16.66 -6.96
N THR A 53 18.84 -17.04 -8.00
CA THR A 53 18.28 -16.11 -8.99
C THR A 53 16.88 -15.68 -8.59
N ARG A 54 16.68 -14.38 -8.39
CA ARG A 54 15.40 -13.77 -8.01
C ARG A 54 15.09 -12.63 -8.96
N TYR A 55 13.82 -12.55 -9.36
CA TYR A 55 13.32 -11.48 -10.22
C TYR A 55 12.17 -10.78 -9.50
N GLU A 56 12.37 -9.51 -9.17
CA GLU A 56 11.32 -8.65 -8.62
C GLU A 56 10.46 -8.15 -9.79
N LEU A 57 9.14 -8.34 -9.69
CA LEU A 57 8.21 -7.85 -10.70
C LEU A 57 7.95 -6.36 -10.45
N ASP A 58 8.20 -5.55 -11.47
CA ASP A 58 7.79 -4.15 -11.50
C ASP A 58 6.34 -4.00 -12.00
N VAL A 59 5.76 -2.82 -11.78
CA VAL A 59 4.50 -2.41 -12.41
C VAL A 59 4.67 -2.26 -13.92
N LEU A 60 3.55 -2.14 -14.64
CA LEU A 60 3.59 -1.90 -16.09
C LEU A 60 4.20 -0.54 -16.39
N THR A 61 4.82 -0.42 -17.57
CA THR A 61 5.07 0.91 -18.13
C THR A 61 3.75 1.62 -18.42
N GLU A 62 3.74 2.95 -18.46
CA GLU A 62 2.51 3.71 -18.77
C GLU A 62 1.86 3.29 -20.09
N ASN A 63 2.67 2.96 -21.10
CA ASN A 63 2.18 2.49 -22.39
C ASN A 63 1.52 1.11 -22.28
N GLU A 64 2.15 0.14 -21.61
CA GLU A 64 1.59 -1.19 -21.37
C GLU A 64 0.32 -1.12 -20.51
N ALA A 65 0.31 -0.24 -19.50
CA ALA A 65 -0.85 0.01 -18.65
C ALA A 65 -2.02 0.56 -19.45
N LEU A 66 -1.78 1.54 -20.33
CA LEU A 66 -2.79 2.11 -21.22
C LEU A 66 -3.32 1.07 -22.20
N GLU A 67 -2.44 0.25 -22.78
CA GLU A 67 -2.82 -0.85 -23.68
C GLU A 67 -3.71 -1.87 -22.95
N LEU A 68 -3.30 -2.32 -21.77
CA LEU A 68 -4.10 -3.25 -20.95
C LEU A 68 -5.47 -2.68 -20.62
N LEU A 69 -5.54 -1.42 -20.19
CA LEU A 69 -6.79 -0.76 -19.86
C LEU A 69 -7.71 -0.66 -21.09
N CYS A 70 -7.17 -0.30 -22.25
CA CYS A 70 -7.93 -0.26 -23.51
C CYS A 70 -8.47 -1.65 -23.87
N TRP A 71 -7.64 -2.70 -23.74
CA TRP A 71 -8.07 -4.07 -23.99
C TRP A 71 -9.24 -4.48 -23.10
N LYS A 72 -9.20 -4.11 -21.82
CA LYS A 72 -10.25 -4.48 -20.86
C LYS A 72 -11.53 -3.69 -21.09
N ALA A 73 -11.40 -2.38 -21.34
CA ALA A 73 -12.49 -1.43 -21.57
C ALA A 73 -13.18 -1.55 -22.94
N PHE A 74 -12.42 -1.74 -24.01
CA PHE A 74 -12.91 -1.64 -25.40
C PHE A 74 -12.72 -2.92 -26.21
N LYS A 75 -12.08 -3.96 -25.65
CA LYS A 75 -11.71 -5.20 -26.37
C LYS A 75 -10.76 -4.96 -27.56
N THR A 76 -10.03 -3.84 -27.53
CA THR A 76 -9.04 -3.44 -28.53
C THR A 76 -7.96 -2.60 -27.86
N ASN A 77 -6.76 -2.55 -28.43
CA ASN A 77 -5.68 -1.68 -27.96
C ASN A 77 -5.81 -0.23 -28.45
N LYS A 78 -6.85 0.08 -29.23
CA LYS A 78 -7.10 1.44 -29.73
C LYS A 78 -7.89 2.26 -28.72
N VAL A 79 -7.38 3.43 -28.38
CA VAL A 79 -8.11 4.42 -27.58
C VAL A 79 -9.32 4.91 -28.37
N GLY A 80 -10.51 4.83 -27.76
CA GLY A 80 -11.71 5.45 -28.29
C GLY A 80 -11.54 6.97 -28.32
N LYS A 81 -11.95 7.62 -29.41
CA LYS A 81 -11.83 9.08 -29.56
C LYS A 81 -12.52 9.80 -28.38
N GLY A 82 -11.79 10.66 -27.68
CA GLY A 82 -12.28 11.41 -26.52
C GLY A 82 -12.03 10.75 -25.16
N TYR A 83 -11.54 9.51 -25.13
CA TYR A 83 -11.22 8.80 -23.87
C TYR A 83 -9.77 9.00 -23.41
N GLU A 84 -8.92 9.70 -24.18
CA GLU A 84 -7.48 9.80 -23.94
C GLU A 84 -7.15 10.33 -22.53
N GLU A 85 -7.85 11.39 -22.11
CA GLU A 85 -7.64 12.02 -20.80
C GLU A 85 -8.10 11.11 -19.65
N ILE A 86 -9.29 10.52 -19.76
CA ILE A 86 -9.87 9.71 -18.70
C ILE A 86 -9.14 8.37 -18.53
N LEU A 87 -8.61 7.80 -19.61
CA LEU A 87 -7.76 6.60 -19.54
C LEU A 87 -6.42 6.92 -18.87
N LYS A 88 -5.79 8.05 -19.19
CA LYS A 88 -4.56 8.50 -18.50
C LYS A 88 -4.80 8.70 -17.01
N ARG A 89 -5.90 9.35 -16.63
CA ARG A 89 -6.29 9.49 -15.21
C ARG A 89 -6.52 8.14 -14.53
N SER A 90 -7.17 7.20 -15.23
CA SER A 90 -7.39 5.84 -14.72
C SER A 90 -6.09 5.06 -14.53
N VAL A 91 -5.12 5.21 -15.45
CA VAL A 91 -3.77 4.63 -15.32
C VAL A 91 -3.02 5.23 -14.14
N LEU A 92 -3.12 6.55 -13.96
CA LEU A 92 -2.52 7.26 -12.83
C LEU A 92 -3.12 6.78 -11.49
N TYR A 93 -4.45 6.69 -11.39
CA TYR A 93 -5.12 6.14 -10.21
C TYR A 93 -4.66 4.71 -9.88
N ALA A 94 -4.56 3.86 -10.91
CA ALA A 94 -4.11 2.49 -10.72
C ALA A 94 -2.59 2.37 -10.45
N SER A 95 -1.84 3.46 -10.58
CA SER A 95 -0.36 3.52 -10.57
C SER A 95 0.28 2.41 -11.40
N CYS A 96 -0.29 2.16 -12.58
CA CYS A 96 0.13 1.11 -13.51
C CYS A 96 0.03 -0.34 -12.98
N LEU A 97 -0.68 -0.59 -11.87
CA LEU A 97 -0.89 -1.94 -11.35
C LEU A 97 -1.83 -2.74 -12.26
N PRO A 98 -1.39 -3.86 -12.89
CA PRO A 98 -2.21 -4.62 -13.82
C PRO A 98 -3.58 -4.99 -13.24
N LEU A 99 -3.60 -5.50 -12.00
CA LEU A 99 -4.82 -5.95 -11.34
C LEU A 99 -5.89 -4.85 -11.24
N ALA A 100 -5.48 -3.64 -10.86
CA ALA A 100 -6.40 -2.51 -10.74
C ALA A 100 -6.91 -2.06 -12.11
N LEU A 101 -6.03 -2.00 -13.10
CA LEU A 101 -6.40 -1.66 -14.49
C LEU A 101 -7.40 -2.65 -15.07
N GLU A 102 -7.23 -3.95 -14.80
CA GLU A 102 -8.18 -4.97 -15.25
C GLU A 102 -9.57 -4.77 -14.65
N LEU A 103 -9.64 -4.50 -13.35
CA LEU A 103 -10.90 -4.27 -12.67
C LEU A 103 -11.58 -3.00 -13.18
N ILE A 104 -10.86 -1.88 -13.26
CA ILE A 104 -11.37 -0.60 -13.72
C ILE A 104 -11.89 -0.74 -15.16
N GLY A 105 -11.06 -1.26 -16.07
CA GLY A 105 -11.42 -1.43 -17.48
C GLY A 105 -12.61 -2.36 -17.66
N SER A 106 -12.71 -3.44 -16.89
CA SER A 106 -13.84 -4.36 -16.97
C SER A 106 -15.12 -3.75 -16.40
N THR A 107 -15.03 -3.02 -15.29
CA THR A 107 -16.16 -2.35 -14.62
C THR A 107 -16.74 -1.24 -15.48
N LEU A 108 -15.88 -0.49 -16.18
CA LEU A 108 -16.27 0.67 -16.98
C LEU A 108 -16.43 0.35 -18.48
N CYS A 109 -16.40 -0.93 -18.84
CA CYS A 109 -16.63 -1.39 -20.21
C CYS A 109 -18.04 -0.97 -20.69
N GLY A 110 -18.11 -0.26 -21.82
CA GLY A 110 -19.37 0.21 -22.42
C GLY A 110 -19.99 1.45 -21.76
N LYS A 111 -19.30 2.06 -20.79
CA LYS A 111 -19.73 3.29 -20.09
C LYS A 111 -19.33 4.56 -20.84
N SER A 112 -20.10 5.64 -20.67
CA SER A 112 -19.78 6.95 -21.25
C SER A 112 -18.59 7.62 -20.55
N ILE A 113 -17.99 8.63 -21.17
CA ILE A 113 -16.85 9.38 -20.58
C ILE A 113 -17.24 10.01 -19.23
N GLU A 114 -18.48 10.48 -19.10
CA GLU A 114 -19.05 11.08 -17.90
C GLU A 114 -19.23 10.04 -16.79
N GLU A 115 -19.71 8.84 -17.13
CA GLU A 115 -19.76 7.71 -16.18
C GLU A 115 -18.35 7.31 -15.73
N TRP A 116 -17.36 7.29 -16.63
CA TRP A 116 -15.96 7.04 -16.26
C TRP A 116 -15.44 8.11 -15.30
N LYS A 117 -15.65 9.39 -15.60
CA LYS A 117 -15.23 10.51 -14.73
C LYS A 117 -15.83 10.36 -13.34
N SER A 118 -17.14 10.15 -13.26
CA SER A 118 -17.84 9.96 -11.98
C SER A 118 -17.32 8.76 -11.19
N ALA A 119 -17.00 7.64 -11.86
CA ALA A 119 -16.47 6.46 -11.18
C ALA A 119 -15.05 6.69 -10.65
N ILE A 120 -14.17 7.30 -11.45
CA ILE A 120 -12.80 7.62 -11.01
C ILE A 120 -12.82 8.66 -9.88
N ASP A 121 -13.69 9.67 -9.93
CA ASP A 121 -13.90 10.62 -8.83
C ASP A 121 -14.30 9.90 -7.53
N GLU A 122 -15.19 8.91 -7.62
CA GLU A 122 -15.59 8.09 -6.47
C GLU A 122 -14.42 7.23 -5.96
N PHE A 123 -13.66 6.60 -6.85
CA PHE A 123 -12.55 5.70 -6.49
C PHE A 123 -11.40 6.40 -5.76
N GLU A 124 -11.15 7.67 -6.09
CA GLU A 124 -10.16 8.53 -5.41
C GLU A 124 -10.57 8.89 -3.97
N VAL A 125 -11.88 8.87 -3.66
CA VAL A 125 -12.40 9.14 -2.32
C VAL A 125 -12.64 7.85 -1.53
N ILE A 126 -13.21 6.85 -2.20
CA ILE A 126 -13.63 5.55 -1.68
C ILE A 126 -13.04 4.46 -2.58
N PRO A 127 -11.89 3.88 -2.21
CA PRO A 127 -11.24 2.86 -3.02
C PRO A 127 -12.15 1.64 -3.27
N PRO A 128 -12.15 1.05 -4.50
CA PRO A 128 -12.97 -0.11 -4.81
C PRO A 128 -12.70 -1.30 -3.89
N LYS A 129 -13.76 -1.82 -3.25
CA LYS A 129 -13.67 -2.92 -2.27
C LYS A 129 -12.96 -4.17 -2.80
N GLU A 130 -13.13 -4.49 -4.08
CA GLU A 130 -12.47 -5.66 -4.69
C GLU A 130 -10.96 -5.48 -4.80
N ILE A 131 -10.47 -4.28 -5.15
CA ILE A 131 -9.02 -3.97 -5.15
C ILE A 131 -8.50 -4.08 -3.72
N GLN A 132 -9.20 -3.43 -2.79
CA GLN A 132 -8.86 -3.40 -1.37
C GLN A 132 -8.74 -4.82 -0.79
N LYS A 133 -9.72 -5.68 -1.06
CA LYS A 133 -9.72 -7.07 -0.59
C LYS A 133 -8.52 -7.86 -1.09
N ILE A 134 -8.12 -7.69 -2.35
CA ILE A 134 -6.98 -8.43 -2.92
C ILE A 134 -5.67 -7.92 -2.33
N LEU A 135 -5.49 -6.61 -2.23
CA LEU A 135 -4.27 -6.01 -1.66
C LEU A 135 -4.11 -6.33 -0.16
N LYS A 136 -5.23 -6.43 0.56
CA LYS A 136 -5.27 -6.72 1.99
C LYS A 136 -4.82 -8.15 2.34
N ILE A 137 -4.75 -9.09 1.40
CA ILE A 137 -4.29 -10.47 1.64
C ILE A 137 -2.88 -10.47 2.27
N SER A 138 -1.94 -9.67 1.74
CA SER A 138 -0.58 -9.60 2.28
C SER A 138 -0.54 -8.90 3.64
N PHE A 139 -1.43 -7.95 3.90
CA PHE A 139 -1.57 -7.28 5.19
C PHE A 139 -2.14 -8.22 6.27
N ASP A 140 -3.16 -8.99 5.94
CA ASP A 140 -3.80 -9.94 6.86
C ASP A 140 -2.87 -11.09 7.26
N ALA A 141 -1.82 -11.34 6.46
CA ALA A 141 -0.77 -12.32 6.76
C ALA A 141 0.36 -11.77 7.66
N LEU A 142 0.33 -10.48 8.02
CA LEU A 142 1.27 -9.89 8.96
C LEU A 142 0.87 -10.20 10.41
N GLU A 143 1.86 -10.29 11.28
CA GLU A 143 1.65 -10.27 12.72
C GLU A 143 1.18 -8.86 13.18
N GLU A 144 0.51 -8.80 14.33
CA GLU A 144 -0.18 -7.59 14.81
C GLU A 144 0.72 -6.36 14.87
N LYS A 145 1.99 -6.54 15.26
CA LYS A 145 2.93 -5.42 15.39
C LYS A 145 3.36 -4.86 14.04
N GLU A 146 3.63 -5.73 13.07
CA GLU A 146 3.91 -5.38 11.69
C GLU A 146 2.71 -4.68 11.05
N GLN A 147 1.48 -5.11 11.35
CA GLN A 147 0.27 -4.41 10.90
C GLN A 147 0.24 -2.97 11.42
N GLN A 148 0.46 -2.74 12.71
CA GLN A 148 0.48 -1.39 13.27
C GLN A 148 1.58 -0.51 12.66
N ILE A 149 2.78 -1.06 12.48
CA ILE A 149 3.90 -0.36 11.84
C ILE A 149 3.59 -0.03 10.37
N PHE A 150 2.97 -0.96 9.63
CA PHE A 150 2.53 -0.71 8.26
C PHE A 150 1.52 0.43 8.20
N LEU A 151 0.52 0.44 9.09
CA LEU A 151 -0.50 1.50 9.12
C LEU A 151 0.11 2.86 9.47
N ASP A 152 1.09 2.91 10.39
CA ASP A 152 1.85 4.15 10.65
C ASP A 152 2.56 4.64 9.38
N ILE A 153 3.23 3.73 8.67
CA ILE A 153 3.97 4.06 7.45
C ILE A 153 3.03 4.53 6.33
N ALA A 154 1.94 3.81 6.09
CA ALA A 154 0.97 4.12 5.04
C ALA A 154 0.25 5.45 5.29
N CYS A 155 -0.04 5.80 6.54
CA CYS A 155 -0.71 7.06 6.85
C CYS A 155 0.22 8.26 6.77
N PHE A 156 1.52 8.10 7.08
CA PHE A 156 2.37 9.23 7.44
C PHE A 156 3.75 9.30 6.80
N PHE A 157 4.38 8.15 6.55
CA PHE A 157 5.83 8.08 6.33
C PHE A 157 6.22 7.68 4.90
N LYS A 158 5.28 7.66 3.96
CA LYS A 158 5.62 7.55 2.53
C LYS A 158 6.50 8.74 2.11
N GLY A 159 7.65 8.43 1.54
CA GLY A 159 8.64 9.40 1.05
C GLY A 159 9.63 9.89 2.10
N TYR A 160 9.46 9.54 3.38
CA TYR A 160 10.38 9.94 4.44
C TYR A 160 11.69 9.15 4.37
N GLU A 161 12.76 9.73 4.92
CA GLU A 161 14.04 9.04 5.04
C GLU A 161 13.92 7.85 6.00
N LEU A 162 14.49 6.70 5.61
CA LEU A 162 14.38 5.47 6.39
C LEU A 162 14.87 5.64 7.83
N LEU A 163 15.94 6.40 8.05
CA LEU A 163 16.48 6.64 9.39
C LEU A 163 15.49 7.44 10.26
N GLU A 164 14.84 8.46 9.70
CA GLU A 164 13.83 9.25 10.41
C GLU A 164 12.63 8.37 10.80
N VAL A 165 12.16 7.52 9.88
CA VAL A 165 11.07 6.58 10.14
C VAL A 165 11.45 5.57 11.23
N GLU A 166 12.65 5.00 11.16
CA GLU A 166 13.15 4.07 12.17
C GLU A 166 13.22 4.70 13.56
N ASP A 167 13.70 5.94 13.66
CA ASP A 167 13.85 6.65 14.93
C ASP A 167 12.49 7.00 15.56
N ILE A 168 11.57 7.58 14.78
CA ILE A 168 10.23 7.96 15.24
C ILE A 168 9.46 6.72 15.70
N LEU A 169 9.43 5.66 14.89
CA LEU A 169 8.70 4.45 15.24
C LEU A 169 9.36 3.69 16.39
N SER A 170 10.70 3.68 16.49
CA SER A 170 11.36 3.05 17.64
C SER A 170 11.02 3.77 18.96
N ALA A 171 10.88 5.10 18.93
CA ALA A 171 10.39 5.87 20.08
C ALA A 171 8.93 5.54 20.42
N HIS A 172 8.06 5.43 19.40
CA HIS A 172 6.64 5.07 19.58
C HIS A 172 6.49 3.69 20.26
N TYR A 173 7.22 2.68 19.79
CA TYR A 173 7.08 1.29 20.26
C TYR A 173 8.03 0.90 21.40
N GLY A 174 8.94 1.80 21.80
CA GLY A 174 9.92 1.57 22.86
C GLY A 174 11.01 0.53 22.53
N VAL A 175 11.07 0.05 21.28
CA VAL A 175 12.02 -0.95 20.80
C VAL A 175 12.35 -0.70 19.34
N SER A 176 13.50 -1.21 18.87
CA SER A 176 13.88 -1.07 17.47
C SER A 176 12.85 -1.70 16.53
N VAL A 177 12.44 -0.95 15.50
CA VAL A 177 11.49 -1.43 14.47
C VAL A 177 12.16 -1.98 13.20
N LYS A 178 13.50 -1.98 13.13
CA LYS A 178 14.28 -2.39 11.94
C LYS A 178 13.89 -3.76 11.40
N TYR A 179 13.66 -4.71 12.30
CA TYR A 179 13.21 -6.06 11.96
C TYR A 179 11.82 -6.02 11.29
N HIS A 180 10.87 -5.31 11.89
CA HIS A 180 9.50 -5.22 11.38
C HIS A 180 9.45 -4.49 10.02
N ILE A 181 10.23 -3.42 9.84
CA ILE A 181 10.37 -2.75 8.54
C ILE A 181 10.94 -3.71 7.49
N ARG A 182 11.93 -4.54 7.86
CA ARG A 182 12.48 -5.57 6.97
C ARG A 182 11.40 -6.59 6.57
N VAL A 183 10.56 -7.03 7.51
CA VAL A 183 9.42 -7.92 7.21
C VAL A 183 8.47 -7.29 6.19
N LEU A 184 8.13 -6.00 6.33
CA LEU A 184 7.28 -5.30 5.36
C LEU A 184 7.91 -5.22 3.96
N VAL A 185 9.23 -5.03 3.87
CA VAL A 185 9.98 -5.07 2.60
C VAL A 185 9.95 -6.48 2.01
N ASP A 186 10.19 -7.50 2.83
CA ASP A 186 10.24 -8.88 2.38
C ASP A 186 8.86 -9.39 1.92
N LYS A 187 7.77 -8.87 2.51
CA LYS A 187 6.38 -9.11 2.11
C LYS A 187 5.87 -8.20 0.97
N CYS A 188 6.77 -7.42 0.34
CA CYS A 188 6.47 -6.52 -0.77
C CYS A 188 5.39 -5.46 -0.49
N LEU A 189 5.17 -5.09 0.78
CA LEU A 189 4.20 -4.05 1.16
C LEU A 189 4.80 -2.64 1.12
N ILE A 190 6.12 -2.54 1.32
CA ILE A 190 6.89 -1.30 1.20
C ILE A 190 8.17 -1.55 0.41
N LYS A 191 8.75 -0.50 -0.15
CA LYS A 191 10.06 -0.52 -0.82
C LYS A 191 10.96 0.54 -0.22
N ILE A 192 12.27 0.28 -0.20
CA ILE A 192 13.27 1.29 0.19
C ILE A 192 13.98 1.75 -1.08
N GLU A 193 13.72 2.99 -1.47
CA GLU A 193 14.46 3.63 -2.56
C GLU A 193 15.91 3.85 -2.09
N PRO A 194 16.95 3.50 -2.86
CA PRO A 194 18.33 3.60 -2.37
C PRO A 194 18.90 5.03 -2.33
N PHE A 195 18.41 5.96 -3.16
CA PHE A 195 18.99 7.31 -3.29
C PHE A 195 17.93 8.41 -3.53
N PRO A 196 17.58 9.22 -2.50
CA PRO A 196 17.92 9.03 -1.09
C PRO A 196 17.23 7.79 -0.50
N LYS A 197 17.76 7.28 0.62
CA LYS A 197 17.20 6.13 1.35
C LYS A 197 15.84 6.46 1.93
N THR A 198 14.78 6.25 1.16
CA THR A 198 13.41 6.66 1.52
C THR A 198 12.43 5.51 1.45
N VAL A 199 11.43 5.55 2.34
CA VAL A 199 10.35 4.57 2.36
C VAL A 199 9.36 4.89 1.25
N LYS A 200 9.01 3.90 0.44
CA LYS A 200 8.05 3.99 -0.66
C LYS A 200 6.94 2.96 -0.48
N LEU A 201 5.74 3.35 -0.90
CA LEU A 201 4.57 2.49 -1.00
C LEU A 201 3.97 2.70 -2.38
N HIS A 202 3.46 1.63 -2.97
CA HIS A 202 2.57 1.76 -4.11
C HIS A 202 1.30 2.51 -3.67
N ASP A 203 0.75 3.41 -4.50
CA ASP A 203 -0.35 4.30 -4.10
C ASP A 203 -1.56 3.49 -3.63
N LEU A 204 -1.98 2.46 -4.38
CA LEU A 204 -3.07 1.59 -3.95
C LEU A 204 -2.81 0.80 -2.64
N ILE A 205 -1.55 0.54 -2.28
CA ILE A 205 -1.20 -0.09 -0.99
C ILE A 205 -1.30 0.93 0.14
N GLU A 206 -0.90 2.17 -0.11
CA GLU A 206 -1.09 3.29 0.80
C GLU A 206 -2.58 3.55 1.05
N ASP A 207 -3.37 3.62 -0.02
CA ASP A 207 -4.83 3.78 0.05
C ASP A 207 -5.47 2.64 0.83
N MET A 208 -4.95 1.42 0.69
CA MET A 208 -5.42 0.28 1.48
C MET A 208 -5.14 0.41 2.97
N GLY A 209 -3.93 0.84 3.35
CA GLY A 209 -3.62 1.14 4.75
C GLY A 209 -4.50 2.25 5.33
N LYS A 210 -4.69 3.34 4.57
CA LYS A 210 -5.56 4.46 4.96
C LYS A 210 -7.02 4.04 5.08
N GLU A 211 -7.52 3.21 4.18
CA GLU A 211 -8.89 2.71 4.22
C GLU A 211 -9.12 1.81 5.43
N ILE A 212 -8.16 0.97 5.82
CA ILE A 212 -8.24 0.18 7.06
C ILE A 212 -8.47 1.08 8.28
N VAL A 213 -7.71 2.18 8.39
CA VAL A 213 -7.88 3.12 9.51
C VAL A 213 -9.22 3.86 9.42
N LYS A 214 -9.64 4.29 8.23
CA LYS A 214 -10.97 4.92 8.05
C LYS A 214 -12.09 4.00 8.52
N GLN A 215 -11.98 2.69 8.28
CA GLN A 215 -12.99 1.70 8.68
C GLN A 215 -13.05 1.43 10.20
N GLU A 216 -12.07 1.86 11.00
CA GLU A 216 -12.17 1.83 12.46
C GLU A 216 -13.36 2.68 12.97
N SER A 217 -13.60 3.80 12.28
CA SER A 217 -14.74 4.67 12.52
C SER A 217 -15.02 5.51 11.25
N PRO A 218 -15.91 5.05 10.36
CA PRO A 218 -16.13 5.71 9.08
C PRO A 218 -16.61 7.15 9.19
N GLN A 219 -17.53 7.43 10.12
CA GLN A 219 -18.14 8.76 10.27
C GLN A 219 -17.44 9.66 11.28
N ASP A 220 -16.68 9.10 12.23
CA ASP A 220 -16.08 9.88 13.32
C ASP A 220 -14.56 9.70 13.35
N ALA A 221 -13.85 10.68 12.81
CA ALA A 221 -12.40 10.74 12.82
C ALA A 221 -11.82 10.75 14.25
N GLY A 222 -12.52 11.32 15.23
CA GLY A 222 -12.08 11.37 16.62
C GLY A 222 -11.92 9.97 17.26
N GLU A 223 -12.58 8.97 16.69
CA GLU A 223 -12.60 7.58 17.15
C GLU A 223 -11.63 6.66 16.38
N ARG A 224 -10.81 7.21 15.47
CA ARG A 224 -9.75 6.48 14.75
C ARG A 224 -8.42 6.59 15.49
N ASN A 225 -7.50 5.66 15.28
CA ASN A 225 -6.19 5.72 15.93
C ASN A 225 -5.14 6.60 15.21
N ARG A 226 -5.32 6.88 13.91
CA ARG A 226 -4.39 7.66 13.09
C ARG A 226 -5.14 8.69 12.26
N LEU A 227 -4.67 9.92 12.27
CA LEU A 227 -5.26 11.03 11.51
C LEU A 227 -4.21 11.74 10.65
N TRP A 228 -4.43 11.73 9.32
CA TRP A 228 -3.57 12.36 8.31
C TRP A 228 -4.31 13.39 7.43
N LEU A 229 -5.65 13.36 7.38
CA LEU A 229 -6.45 14.31 6.61
C LEU A 229 -6.59 15.60 7.40
N HIS A 230 -6.14 16.72 6.82
CA HIS A 230 -6.17 18.01 7.51
C HIS A 230 -7.60 18.42 7.90
N GLN A 231 -8.62 18.18 7.06
CA GLN A 231 -10.00 18.49 7.42
C GLN A 231 -10.49 17.69 8.64
N ASP A 232 -10.17 16.39 8.69
CA ASP A 232 -10.52 15.54 9.82
C ASP A 232 -9.81 16.01 11.10
N ILE A 233 -8.53 16.38 11.00
CA ILE A 233 -7.74 16.87 12.14
C ILE A 233 -8.28 18.19 12.67
N ILE A 234 -8.52 19.17 11.79
CA ILE A 234 -9.07 20.49 12.16
C ILE A 234 -10.40 20.30 12.88
N HIS A 235 -11.32 19.52 12.30
CA HIS A 235 -12.62 19.23 12.93
C HIS A 235 -12.47 18.55 14.30
N VAL A 236 -11.53 17.62 14.45
CA VAL A 236 -11.27 16.95 15.75
C VAL A 236 -10.72 17.94 16.79
N LEU A 237 -9.85 18.85 16.39
CA LEU A 237 -9.23 19.85 17.27
C LEU A 237 -10.21 20.96 17.67
N GLU A 238 -10.90 21.58 16.72
CA GLU A 238 -11.84 22.69 16.95
C GLU A 238 -13.06 22.23 17.77
N GLU A 239 -13.59 21.04 17.47
CA GLU A 239 -14.78 20.52 18.14
C GLU A 239 -14.46 19.73 19.43
N ASN A 240 -13.19 19.62 19.82
CA ASN A 240 -12.76 18.87 21.00
C ASN A 240 -13.26 17.40 21.01
N LYS A 241 -13.27 16.78 19.82
CA LYS A 241 -13.74 15.40 19.55
C LYS A 241 -12.65 14.33 19.63
N GLY A 242 -11.44 14.71 20.04
CA GLY A 242 -10.37 13.75 20.28
C GLY A 242 -10.76 12.69 21.31
N SER A 243 -10.47 11.43 21.01
CA SER A 243 -10.63 10.31 21.94
C SER A 243 -9.27 9.73 22.34
N ARG A 244 -9.28 8.92 23.41
CA ARG A 244 -8.11 8.14 23.83
C ARG A 244 -7.61 7.15 22.77
N LYS A 245 -8.35 6.90 21.68
CA LYS A 245 -7.90 5.98 20.62
C LYS A 245 -6.83 6.59 19.73
N ILE A 246 -6.80 7.91 19.59
CA ILE A 246 -5.86 8.62 18.73
C ILE A 246 -4.44 8.42 19.28
N GLN A 247 -3.56 7.92 18.42
CA GLN A 247 -2.15 7.66 18.74
C GLN A 247 -1.19 8.52 17.90
N ILE A 248 -1.54 8.80 16.64
CA ILE A 248 -0.71 9.61 15.75
C ILE A 248 -1.60 10.61 15.01
N MET A 249 -1.13 11.86 14.99
CA MET A 249 -1.73 12.94 14.23
C MET A 249 -0.64 13.74 13.50
N ILE A 250 -0.80 13.90 12.19
CA ILE A 250 0.09 14.76 11.41
C ILE A 250 -0.74 15.79 10.66
N LEU A 251 -0.66 17.04 11.11
CA LEU A 251 -1.25 18.19 10.44
C LEU A 251 -0.18 18.86 9.58
N ASN A 252 -0.29 18.72 8.27
CA ASN A 252 0.64 19.32 7.32
C ASN A 252 -0.12 20.16 6.30
N PHE A 253 -0.08 21.49 6.43
CA PHE A 253 -0.66 22.37 5.42
C PHE A 253 0.27 22.51 4.21
N PRO A 254 -0.28 22.59 2.99
CA PRO A 254 0.49 22.97 1.82
C PRO A 254 1.20 24.31 2.05
N TYR A 255 2.42 24.48 1.55
CA TYR A 255 3.21 25.72 1.71
C TYR A 255 2.52 27.01 1.20
N PHE A 256 1.43 26.87 0.43
CA PHE A 256 0.67 27.99 -0.15
C PHE A 256 -0.72 28.16 0.45
N GLU A 257 -1.10 27.33 1.43
CA GLU A 257 -2.36 27.41 2.15
C GLU A 257 -2.03 27.61 3.63
N GLU A 258 -2.20 28.82 4.15
CA GLU A 258 -2.12 29.06 5.59
C GLU A 258 -3.47 28.66 6.21
N GLY A 259 -3.45 27.59 7.01
CA GLY A 259 -4.59 27.19 7.81
C GLY A 259 -4.53 27.81 9.20
N VAL A 260 -5.54 28.59 9.53
CA VAL A 260 -5.81 29.03 10.90
C VAL A 260 -6.65 27.95 11.55
N VAL A 261 -6.18 27.38 12.66
CA VAL A 261 -6.92 26.39 13.45
C VAL A 261 -7.35 27.03 14.76
N ASP A 262 -8.67 27.11 15.00
CA ASP A 262 -9.24 27.62 16.25
C ASP A 262 -9.20 26.53 17.33
N TRP A 263 -8.04 26.37 17.96
CA TRP A 263 -7.78 25.26 18.87
C TRP A 263 -7.43 25.75 20.28
N ASP A 264 -8.37 25.55 21.20
CA ASP A 264 -8.25 25.97 22.61
C ASP A 264 -7.38 25.04 23.50
N GLY A 265 -6.70 24.06 22.89
CA GLY A 265 -5.85 23.09 23.58
C GLY A 265 -6.58 21.89 24.18
N LYS A 266 -7.90 21.98 24.44
CA LYS A 266 -8.62 20.96 25.23
C LYS A 266 -8.77 19.61 24.54
N ALA A 267 -8.68 19.58 23.22
CA ALA A 267 -8.83 18.35 22.45
C ALA A 267 -7.81 17.29 22.86
N LEU A 268 -6.57 17.72 23.18
CA LEU A 268 -5.49 16.81 23.55
C LEU A 268 -5.64 16.23 24.96
N GLU A 269 -6.38 16.88 25.86
CA GLU A 269 -6.60 16.39 27.23
C GLU A 269 -7.28 15.01 27.23
N LYS A 270 -8.09 14.71 26.21
CA LYS A 270 -8.78 13.42 26.04
C LYS A 270 -7.98 12.37 25.27
N MET A 271 -6.86 12.75 24.64
CA MET A 271 -6.06 11.88 23.78
C MET A 271 -4.91 11.23 24.56
N GLU A 272 -5.23 10.50 25.62
CA GLU A 272 -4.25 9.94 26.57
C GLU A 272 -3.21 9.00 25.93
N ASN A 273 -3.53 8.39 24.78
CA ASN A 273 -2.63 7.48 24.06
C ASN A 273 -1.89 8.15 22.88
N LEU A 274 -1.94 9.48 22.77
CA LEU A 274 -1.23 10.22 21.73
C LEU A 274 0.28 10.08 21.92
N LYS A 275 0.95 9.52 20.92
CA LYS A 275 2.40 9.28 20.92
C LYS A 275 3.13 10.21 19.96
N THR A 276 2.45 10.73 18.95
CA THR A 276 3.06 11.60 17.94
C THR A 276 2.07 12.65 17.47
N LEU A 277 2.45 13.91 17.61
CA LEU A 277 1.79 15.06 17.02
C LEU A 277 2.83 15.83 16.20
N ILE A 278 2.65 15.86 14.88
CA ILE A 278 3.51 16.65 13.99
C ILE A 278 2.65 17.72 13.35
N ILE A 279 3.01 18.98 13.57
CA ILE A 279 2.35 20.12 12.94
C ILE A 279 3.37 20.83 12.05
N ARG A 280 3.01 21.03 10.79
CA ARG A 280 3.81 21.72 9.79
C ARG A 280 2.94 22.76 9.09
N ASN A 281 3.47 23.97 8.95
CA ASN A 281 2.85 25.09 8.24
C ASN A 281 1.45 25.51 8.77
N ALA A 282 1.18 25.36 10.07
CA ALA A 282 -0.10 25.76 10.70
C ALA A 282 0.06 26.96 11.63
N PHE A 283 -0.98 27.78 11.74
CA PHE A 283 -1.10 28.84 12.75
C PHE A 283 -2.25 28.53 13.71
N PHE A 284 -2.00 28.69 15.00
CA PHE A 284 -2.99 28.48 16.07
C PHE A 284 -3.38 29.83 16.69
N LEU A 285 -4.67 30.02 16.94
CA LEU A 285 -5.22 31.20 17.61
C LEU A 285 -5.46 30.97 19.10
#